data_AF-A0A447JL52-F1
#
_entry.id   AF-A0A447JL52-F1
#
_cell.length_a   1.000
_cell.length_b   1.000
_cell.length_c   1.000
_cell.angle_alpha   90.00
_cell.angle_beta   90.00
_cell.angle_gamma   90.00
#
_symmetry.space_group_name_H-M   'P 1'
#
loop_
_entity.id
_entity.type
_entity.pdbx_description
1 polymer ?
#
loop_
_entity_poly.entity_id
_entity_poly.type
_entity_poly.pdbx_seq_one_letter_code
_entity_poly.pdbx_strand_id
1 'polypeptide(L)' 'MTNVLIVEDEQAIRRFLRTALEGDGLRVYEAENITTWFTGKPPRESPI' A
#
# COMPACT_ATOMS: atom_id res chain seq x y z
N MET A 1 -5.96 -15.71 -7.26
CA MET A 1 -5.77 -14.89 -6.05
C MET A 1 -4.85 -13.75 -6.45
N THR A 2 -5.33 -12.52 -6.41
CA THR A 2 -4.64 -11.36 -7.00
C THR A 2 -4.09 -10.48 -5.89
N ASN A 3 -2.78 -10.26 -5.93
CA ASN A 3 -2.08 -9.37 -5.00
C ASN A 3 -1.79 -8.05 -5.72
N VAL A 4 -2.13 -6.94 -5.08
CA VAL A 4 -1.92 -5.59 -5.63
C VAL A 4 -0.99 -4.82 -4.72
N LEU A 5 0.06 -4.23 -5.27
CA LEU A 5 0.95 -3.30 -4.57
C LEU A 5 0.65 -1.88 -5.05
N ILE A 6 0.31 -1.01 -4.10
CA ILE A 6 0.10 0.43 -4.34
C ILE A 6 1.38 1.14 -3.92
N VAL A 7 2.02 1.84 -4.86
CA VAL A 7 3.19 2.69 -4.61
C VAL A 7 2.79 4.13 -4.89
N GLU A 8 2.50 4.88 -3.83
CA GLU A 8 2.16 6.31 -3.92
C GLU A 8 2.81 7.02 -2.74
N ASP A 9 3.27 8.25 -2.91
CA ASP A 9 3.90 9.05 -1.86
C ASP A 9 2.86 9.60 -0.86
N GLU A 10 1.69 10.00 -1.36
CA GLU A 10 0.60 10.53 -0.55
C GLU A 10 -0.18 9.42 0.19
N GLN A 11 -0.11 9.46 1.52
CA GLN A 11 -0.79 8.47 2.37
C GLN A 11 -2.31 8.44 2.18
N ALA A 12 -2.94 9.61 1.98
CA ALA A 12 -4.38 9.71 1.78
C ALA A 12 -4.83 8.94 0.53
N ILE A 13 -4.06 9.06 -0.56
CA ILE A 13 -4.31 8.35 -1.82
C ILE A 13 -4.09 6.85 -1.64
N ARG A 14 -3.00 6.43 -0.97
CA ARG A 14 -2.77 4.99 -0.67
C ARG A 14 -3.93 4.36 0.07
N ARG A 15 -4.42 5.01 1.13
CA ARG A 15 -5.54 4.51 1.95
C ARG A 15 -6.85 4.46 1.18
N PHE A 16 -7.10 5.48 0.35
CA PHE A 16 -8.29 5.52 -0.51
C PHE A 16 -8.31 4.34 -1.50
N LEU A 17 -7.23 4.14 -2.24
CA LEU A 17 -7.10 3.05 -3.21
C LEU A 17 -7.15 1.68 -2.53
N ARG A 18 -6.51 1.55 -1.37
CA ARG A 18 -6.57 0.32 -0.57
C ARG A 18 -8.00 -0.04 -0.18
N THR A 19 -8.76 0.92 0.34
CA THR A 19 -10.14 0.68 0.78
C THR A 19 -11.02 0.21 -0.39
N ALA A 20 -10.86 0.83 -1.57
CA ALA A 20 -11.58 0.43 -2.77
C ALA A 20 -11.22 -0.99 -3.22
N LEU A 21 -9.92 -1.31 -3.30
CA LEU A 21 -9.44 -2.60 -3.80
C LEU A 21 -9.63 -3.76 -2.80
N GLU A 22 -9.54 -3.48 -1.49
CA GLU A 22 -9.90 -4.46 -0.45
C GLU A 22 -11.40 -4.74 -0.46
N GLY A 23 -12.24 -3.74 -0.77
CA GLY A 23 -13.69 -3.92 -0.97
C GLY A 23 -14.03 -4.90 -2.10
N ASP A 24 -13.19 -4.98 -3.12
CA ASP A 24 -13.29 -5.93 -4.23
C ASP A 24 -12.72 -7.33 -3.89
N GLY A 25 -12.29 -7.56 -2.65
CA GLY A 25 -11.75 -8.84 -2.18
C GLY A 25 -10.30 -9.11 -2.60
N LEU A 26 -9.56 -8.08 -3.00
CA LEU A 26 -8.15 -8.19 -3.39
C LEU A 26 -7.24 -8.09 -2.16
N ARG A 27 -6.08 -8.75 -2.23
CA ARG A 27 -5.02 -8.62 -1.22
C ARG A 27 -4.17 -7.41 -1.58
N VAL A 28 -4.26 -6.34 -0.80
CA VAL A 28 -3.59 -5.07 -1.09
C VAL A 28 -2.41 -4.82 -0.16
N TYR A 29 -1.29 -4.39 -0.74
CA TYR A 29 -0.08 -3.94 -0.06
C TYR A 29 0.18 -2.49 -0.41
N GLU A 30 0.72 -1.72 0.53
CA GLU A 30 1.03 -0.29 0.34
C GLU A 30 2.51 -0.02 0.59
N ALA A 31 3.10 0.85 -0.22
CA ALA A 31 4.45 1.36 -0.04
C ALA A 31 4.48 2.85 -0.40
N GLU A 32 5.25 3.64 0.37
CA GLU A 32 5.44 5.07 0.10
C GLU A 32 6.32 5.31 -1.13
N ASN A 33 7.25 4.40 -1.40
CA ASN A 33 8.13 4.44 -2.56
C ASN A 33 8.63 3.03 -2.90
N ILE A 34 9.09 2.84 -4.13
CA ILE A 34 9.54 1.54 -4.64
C ILE A 34 10.73 0.97 -3.84
N THR A 35 11.61 1.83 -3.35
CA THR A 35 12.80 1.45 -2.57
C THR A 35 12.42 0.78 -1.24
N THR A 36 11.39 1.28 -0.55
CA THR A 36 10.90 0.67 0.70
C THR A 36 10.37 -0.74 0.50
N TRP A 37 9.74 -1.01 -0.66
CA TRP A 37 9.29 -2.36 -0.99
C TRP A 37 10.45 -3.32 -1.29
N PHE A 38 11.40 -2.91 -2.14
CA PHE A 38 12.53 -3.75 -2.52
C PHE A 38 13.49 -4.08 -1.38
N THR A 39 13.52 -3.27 -0.33
CA THR A 39 14.40 -3.48 0.84
C THR A 39 13.80 -4.41 1.90
N GLY A 40 12.59 -4.93 1.70
CA GLY A 40 11.92 -5.83 2.65
C GLY A 40 11.66 -5.18 4.02
N LYS A 41 11.79 -3.84 4.09
CA LYS A 41 11.56 -3.09 5.31
C LYS A 41 10.03 -3.06 5.52
N PRO A 42 9.51 -3.48 6.68
CA PRO A 42 8.07 -3.43 6.92
C PRO A 42 7.58 -1.99 6.70
N PRO A 43 6.42 -1.79 6.04
CA PRO A 43 5.86 -0.46 5.83
C PRO A 43 5.79 0.21 7.20
N ARG A 44 6.50 1.33 7.37
CA ARG A 44 6.54 2.03 8.65
C ARG A 44 5.10 2.44 8.96
N GLU A 45 4.62 2.10 10.15
CA GLU A 45 3.38 2.66 10.68
C GLU A 45 3.56 4.18 10.69
N SER A 46 2.96 4.85 9.72
CA SER A 46 2.94 6.30 9.68
C SER A 46 2.24 6.77 10.95
N PRO A 47 2.92 7.53 11.84
CA PRO A 47 2.22 8.21 12.90
C PRO A 47 1.30 9.23 12.23
N ILE A 48 0.08 9.26 12.76
CA ILE A 48 -1.09 10.02 12.32
C ILE A 48 -0.73 11.45 11.92
#